data_AF-A0A6C0GHA2-F1
#
_entry.id   AF-A0A6C0GHA2-F1
#
_cell.length_a   1.000
_cell.length_b   1.000
_cell.length_c   1.000
_cell.angle_alpha   90.00
_cell.angle_beta   90.00
_cell.angle_gamma   90.00
#
_symmetry.space_group_name_H-M   'P 1'
#
loop_
_entity.id
_entity.type
_entity.pdbx_description
1 polymer ?
#
loop_
_entity_poly.entity_id
_entity_poly.type
_entity_poly.pdbx_seq_one_letter_code
_entity_poly.pdbx_strand_id
1 'polypeptide(L)'
;MSRKIIKALLIFILFSYTLKKEQVADEDLFVIKVNSKHGYINKAGKVIIEPIYDGAGDFSEGLAPVAIGENWGYINKSNKLIISAQFDHARSFEEGLANIKLGSKRGFIENTGKIIINPIPGSNSNFSEGLSVVQIGGQFVDKGNGYISYEGGKHGYIDKTGKIIIEPKFDYAWNFSEGLAAVKINDKWGYIDRLGKIVIEPKFDDADFFSEGLALVEVNYLYGYINKKGVFIIKPKYERQTSRFSEGLAKVKFDNDKFGFIDRTGNIIIEPKLTWAEDFSEGLAVYASDINVANGYGYISKDGKVVIEQQFESAGDFNNGLAKVRIGDRWGYINNKGKFIFNPSK
;
A
#
# COMPACT_ATOMS: atom_id res chain seq x y z
N MET A 1 39.02 36.54 -31.50
CA MET A 1 37.59 36.17 -31.36
C MET A 1 37.46 34.91 -30.51
N SER A 2 38.02 34.96 -29.30
CA SER A 2 38.77 33.84 -28.71
C SER A 2 38.34 33.57 -27.26
N ARG A 3 38.33 32.29 -26.87
CA ARG A 3 38.17 31.69 -25.52
C ARG A 3 36.88 32.00 -24.72
N LYS A 4 36.27 33.19 -24.83
CA LYS A 4 35.04 33.54 -24.07
C LYS A 4 33.78 32.80 -24.57
N ILE A 5 33.64 32.62 -25.88
CA ILE A 5 32.48 31.95 -26.49
C ILE A 5 32.52 30.43 -26.21
N ILE A 6 33.71 29.82 -26.25
CA ILE A 6 33.87 28.38 -25.97
C ILE A 6 33.58 28.07 -24.49
N LYS A 7 33.98 28.93 -23.55
CA LYS A 7 33.63 28.77 -22.13
C LYS A 7 32.13 28.89 -21.88
N ALA A 8 31.45 29.84 -22.53
CA ALA A 8 30.00 30.00 -22.40
C ALA A 8 29.22 28.80 -22.98
N LEU A 9 29.67 28.26 -24.12
CA LEU A 9 29.08 27.06 -24.72
C LEU A 9 29.30 25.81 -23.85
N LEU A 10 30.50 25.63 -23.27
CA LEU A 10 30.78 24.52 -22.36
C LEU A 10 29.95 24.62 -21.07
N ILE A 11 29.80 25.82 -20.49
CA ILE A 11 28.97 26.05 -19.30
C ILE A 11 27.50 25.77 -19.61
N PHE A 12 26.99 26.17 -20.78
CA PHE A 12 25.61 25.91 -21.18
C PHE A 12 25.35 24.41 -21.46
N ILE A 13 26.31 23.71 -22.06
CA ILE A 13 26.23 22.25 -22.27
C ILE A 13 26.32 21.52 -20.92
N LEU A 14 27.22 21.91 -20.02
CA LEU A 14 27.30 21.34 -18.68
C LEU A 14 26.03 21.64 -17.87
N PHE A 15 25.51 22.85 -17.91
CA PHE A 15 24.29 23.26 -17.21
C PHE A 15 23.06 22.51 -17.73
N SER A 16 22.90 22.40 -19.06
CA SER A 16 21.82 21.60 -19.66
C SER A 16 21.98 20.11 -19.40
N TYR A 17 23.21 19.59 -19.33
CA TYR A 17 23.48 18.20 -18.96
C TYR A 17 23.18 17.92 -17.47
N THR A 18 23.52 18.85 -16.56
CA THR A 18 23.20 18.77 -15.13
C THR A 18 21.70 18.84 -14.90
N LEU A 19 20.98 19.77 -15.56
CA LEU A 19 19.52 19.85 -15.53
C LEU A 19 18.85 18.57 -16.02
N LYS A 20 19.36 17.94 -17.09
CA LYS A 20 18.82 16.67 -17.62
C LYS A 20 19.05 15.50 -16.65
N LYS A 21 20.12 15.54 -15.85
CA LYS A 21 20.42 14.52 -14.84
C LYS A 21 19.56 14.70 -13.58
N GLU A 22 19.26 15.93 -13.20
CA GLU A 22 18.29 16.25 -12.14
C GLU A 22 16.85 15.88 -12.54
N GLN A 23 16.47 16.07 -13.81
CA GLN A 23 15.11 15.79 -14.28
C GLN A 23 14.74 14.29 -14.27
N VAL A 24 15.74 13.39 -14.31
CA VAL A 24 15.53 11.93 -14.20
C VAL A 24 15.36 11.48 -12.73
N ALA A 25 15.82 12.28 -11.77
CA ALA A 25 15.81 11.89 -10.35
C ALA A 25 14.40 11.92 -9.73
N ASP A 26 13.49 12.74 -10.27
CA ASP A 26 12.17 13.00 -9.68
C ASP A 26 11.00 12.36 -10.43
N GLU A 27 11.26 11.54 -11.46
CA GLU A 27 10.19 10.91 -12.23
C GLU A 27 9.65 9.65 -11.51
N ASP A 28 8.32 9.51 -11.43
CA ASP A 28 7.67 8.30 -10.94
C ASP A 28 7.88 7.14 -11.91
N LEU A 29 8.24 5.98 -11.36
CA LEU A 29 8.49 4.75 -12.10
C LEU A 29 7.50 3.66 -11.68
N PHE A 30 6.92 2.99 -12.67
CA PHE A 30 5.86 1.99 -12.49
C PHE A 30 6.36 0.62 -12.92
N VAL A 31 6.09 -0.39 -12.09
CA VAL A 31 6.54 -1.77 -12.31
C VAL A 31 5.79 -2.42 -13.49
N ILE A 32 6.51 -2.77 -14.55
CA ILE A 32 6.00 -3.60 -15.64
C ILE A 32 6.49 -5.03 -15.51
N LYS A 33 5.71 -5.97 -16.04
CA LYS A 33 6.12 -7.38 -16.19
C LYS A 33 6.04 -7.76 -17.67
N VAL A 34 7.16 -8.24 -18.20
CA VAL A 34 7.30 -8.69 -19.59
C VAL A 34 8.07 -10.01 -19.59
N ASN A 35 7.51 -11.06 -20.16
CA ASN A 35 8.11 -12.40 -20.25
C ASN A 35 8.63 -12.91 -18.89
N SER A 36 7.78 -12.79 -17.86
CA SER A 36 8.11 -13.15 -16.46
C SER A 36 9.19 -12.32 -15.76
N LYS A 37 9.78 -11.33 -16.43
CA LYS A 37 10.74 -10.40 -15.84
C LYS A 37 10.10 -9.06 -15.54
N HIS A 38 10.61 -8.38 -14.53
CA HIS A 38 10.14 -7.09 -14.08
C HIS A 38 11.10 -5.98 -14.46
N GLY A 39 10.53 -4.87 -14.90
CA GLY A 39 11.22 -3.63 -15.25
C GLY A 39 10.37 -2.43 -14.85
N TYR A 40 10.75 -1.24 -15.32
CA TYR A 40 10.07 -0.01 -14.94
C TYR A 40 9.84 0.90 -16.14
N ILE A 41 8.64 1.44 -16.22
CA ILE A 41 8.27 2.52 -17.15
C ILE A 41 8.09 3.82 -16.40
N ASN A 42 8.20 4.94 -17.10
CA ASN A 42 7.74 6.21 -16.58
C ASN A 42 6.26 6.50 -16.93
N LYS A 43 5.75 7.65 -16.50
CA LYS A 43 4.37 8.10 -16.76
C LYS A 43 4.03 8.29 -18.25
N ALA A 44 5.04 8.45 -19.10
CA ALA A 44 4.88 8.51 -20.55
C ALA A 44 4.85 7.11 -21.21
N GLY A 45 5.01 6.03 -20.44
CA GLY A 45 5.04 4.65 -20.94
C GLY A 45 6.41 4.22 -21.49
N LYS A 46 7.43 5.06 -21.37
CA LYS A 46 8.78 4.74 -21.82
C LYS A 46 9.43 3.81 -20.80
N VAL A 47 9.99 2.69 -21.29
CA VAL A 47 10.84 1.81 -20.48
C VAL A 47 12.09 2.58 -20.05
N ILE A 48 12.26 2.74 -18.74
CA ILE A 48 13.43 3.37 -18.10
C ILE A 48 14.39 2.30 -17.61
N ILE A 49 13.85 1.19 -17.09
CA ILE A 49 14.61 0.03 -16.65
C ILE A 49 14.04 -1.19 -17.37
N GLU A 50 14.89 -1.86 -18.14
CA GLU A 50 14.50 -3.04 -18.92
C GLU A 50 13.96 -4.16 -18.01
N PRO A 51 12.99 -4.97 -18.47
CA PRO A 51 12.48 -6.12 -17.72
C PRO A 51 13.53 -7.22 -17.56
N ILE A 52 14.33 -7.14 -16.50
CA ILE A 52 15.46 -8.06 -16.24
C ILE A 52 15.38 -8.75 -14.87
N TYR A 53 14.56 -8.24 -13.95
CA TYR A 53 14.48 -8.73 -12.58
C TYR A 53 13.46 -9.86 -12.41
N ASP A 54 13.72 -10.80 -11.50
CA ASP A 54 12.79 -11.90 -11.19
C ASP A 54 11.55 -11.42 -10.43
N GLY A 55 11.69 -10.28 -9.73
CA GLY A 55 10.66 -9.61 -8.94
C GLY A 55 11.00 -8.14 -8.76
N ALA A 56 9.98 -7.30 -8.56
CA ALA A 56 10.15 -5.87 -8.36
C ALA A 56 9.02 -5.33 -7.49
N GLY A 57 9.36 -4.45 -6.55
CA GLY A 57 8.41 -3.57 -5.87
C GLY A 57 8.51 -2.13 -6.35
N ASP A 58 7.65 -1.27 -5.82
CA ASP A 58 7.58 0.12 -6.21
C ASP A 58 8.78 0.92 -5.67
N PHE A 59 9.16 1.96 -6.41
CA PHE A 59 10.11 2.95 -5.93
C PHE A 59 9.49 3.73 -4.77
N SER A 60 10.22 3.77 -3.66
CA SER A 60 9.91 4.62 -2.50
C SER A 60 11.22 5.17 -1.95
N GLU A 61 11.23 6.45 -1.58
CA GLU A 61 12.41 7.14 -1.05
C GLU A 61 13.66 6.99 -1.95
N GLY A 62 13.45 6.91 -3.27
CA GLY A 62 14.51 6.82 -4.28
C GLY A 62 15.06 5.41 -4.56
N LEU A 63 14.58 4.38 -3.85
CA LEU A 63 14.99 2.98 -4.03
C LEU A 63 13.80 2.07 -4.30
N ALA A 64 14.02 0.99 -5.05
CA ALA A 64 13.03 -0.07 -5.24
C ALA A 64 13.62 -1.44 -4.89
N PRO A 65 12.88 -2.30 -4.18
CA PRO A 65 13.30 -3.68 -3.95
C PRO A 65 13.17 -4.48 -5.24
N VAL A 66 14.19 -5.25 -5.60
CA VAL A 66 14.19 -6.13 -6.78
C VAL A 66 14.78 -7.49 -6.44
N ALA A 67 14.22 -8.54 -7.05
CA ALA A 67 14.73 -9.90 -6.91
C ALA A 67 15.69 -10.24 -8.05
N ILE A 68 16.83 -10.84 -7.68
CA ILE A 68 17.86 -11.38 -8.57
C ILE A 68 18.07 -12.83 -8.13
N GLY A 69 17.54 -13.78 -8.91
CA GLY A 69 17.38 -15.16 -8.45
C GLY A 69 16.39 -15.23 -7.29
N GLU A 70 16.77 -15.92 -6.22
CA GLU A 70 15.91 -16.10 -5.03
C GLU A 70 16.03 -14.95 -4.01
N ASN A 71 17.02 -14.06 -4.19
CA ASN A 71 17.33 -13.02 -3.22
C ASN A 71 16.89 -11.64 -3.69
N TRP A 72 16.52 -10.81 -2.73
CA TRP A 72 16.13 -9.43 -2.90
C TRP A 72 17.24 -8.46 -2.50
N GLY A 73 17.40 -7.42 -3.32
CA GLY A 73 18.26 -6.26 -3.09
C GLY A 73 17.53 -4.98 -3.46
N TYR A 74 18.25 -3.86 -3.61
CA TYR A 74 17.64 -2.57 -3.93
C TYR A 74 18.39 -1.83 -5.02
N ILE A 75 17.63 -1.26 -5.96
CA ILE A 75 18.15 -0.44 -7.04
C ILE A 75 17.69 1.01 -6.90
N ASN A 76 18.44 1.94 -7.48
CA ASN A 76 17.98 3.30 -7.69
C ASN A 76 17.31 3.48 -9.07
N LYS A 77 16.76 4.66 -9.34
CA LYS A 77 16.09 4.99 -10.61
C LYS A 77 16.98 4.93 -11.85
N SER A 78 18.31 4.89 -11.69
CA SER A 78 19.28 4.69 -12.78
C SER A 78 19.65 3.21 -12.99
N ASN A 79 18.89 2.29 -12.39
CA ASN A 79 19.15 0.86 -12.41
C ASN A 79 20.46 0.42 -11.73
N LYS A 80 21.03 1.26 -10.86
CA LYS A 80 22.22 0.89 -10.09
C LYS A 80 21.80 0.12 -8.87
N LEU A 81 22.35 -1.08 -8.68
CA LEU A 81 22.22 -1.85 -7.45
C LEU A 81 22.94 -1.11 -6.31
N ILE A 82 22.18 -0.62 -5.34
CA ILE A 82 22.66 0.11 -4.16
C ILE A 82 22.88 -0.85 -3.00
N ILE A 83 21.96 -1.80 -2.82
CA ILE A 83 22.05 -2.85 -1.81
C ILE A 83 22.02 -4.19 -2.53
N SER A 84 23.09 -4.97 -2.37
CA SER A 84 23.23 -6.28 -3.01
C SER A 84 22.07 -7.22 -2.65
N ALA A 85 21.67 -8.05 -3.61
CA ALA A 85 20.63 -9.05 -3.39
C ALA A 85 21.12 -10.13 -2.42
N GLN A 86 20.60 -10.10 -1.19
CA GLN A 86 21.03 -10.96 -0.08
C GLN A 86 19.90 -11.31 0.90
N PHE A 87 18.70 -10.75 0.71
CA PHE A 87 17.57 -10.97 1.60
C PHE A 87 16.58 -11.95 0.97
N ASP A 88 15.99 -12.84 1.74
CA ASP A 88 14.95 -13.75 1.23
C ASP A 88 13.71 -12.97 0.76
N HIS A 89 13.48 -11.78 1.32
CA HIS A 89 12.45 -10.84 0.91
C HIS A 89 12.79 -9.42 1.34
N ALA A 90 12.36 -8.43 0.56
CA ALA A 90 12.51 -7.00 0.84
C ALA A 90 11.20 -6.25 0.54
N ARG A 91 10.85 -5.25 1.35
CA ARG A 91 9.74 -4.32 1.07
C ARG A 91 10.29 -2.95 0.69
N SER A 92 9.47 -2.10 0.08
CA SER A 92 9.84 -0.72 -0.21
C SER A 92 10.14 0.05 1.09
N PHE A 93 11.00 1.06 0.99
CA PHE A 93 11.33 1.94 2.11
C PHE A 93 10.11 2.74 2.55
N GLU A 94 9.92 2.86 3.86
CA GLU A 94 8.87 3.66 4.47
C GLU A 94 9.42 4.33 5.73
N GLU A 95 9.36 5.65 5.72
CA GLU A 95 9.94 6.54 6.73
C GLU A 95 11.44 6.32 7.03
N GLY A 96 12.24 6.05 5.99
CA GLY A 96 13.69 5.86 6.07
C GLY A 96 14.16 4.43 6.30
N LEU A 97 13.23 3.48 6.51
CA LEU A 97 13.55 2.09 6.81
C LEU A 97 12.81 1.12 5.90
N ALA A 98 13.43 -0.01 5.57
CA ALA A 98 12.80 -1.08 4.82
C ALA A 98 12.77 -2.39 5.60
N ASN A 99 11.61 -3.07 5.59
CA ASN A 99 11.42 -4.38 6.21
C ASN A 99 12.06 -5.47 5.34
N ILE A 100 12.97 -6.24 5.92
CA ILE A 100 13.66 -7.34 5.25
C ILE A 100 13.40 -8.66 5.97
N LYS A 101 13.48 -9.75 5.23
CA LYS A 101 13.38 -11.12 5.73
C LYS A 101 14.72 -11.83 5.53
N LEU A 102 15.16 -12.53 6.57
CA LEU A 102 16.33 -13.41 6.58
C LEU A 102 15.96 -14.69 7.33
N GLY A 103 15.85 -15.81 6.62
CA GLY A 103 15.25 -17.04 7.11
C GLY A 103 13.83 -16.81 7.61
N SER A 104 13.56 -17.25 8.84
CA SER A 104 12.26 -17.06 9.51
C SER A 104 12.11 -15.72 10.25
N LYS A 105 13.10 -14.82 10.15
CA LYS A 105 13.19 -13.59 10.94
C LYS A 105 12.98 -12.35 10.06
N ARG A 106 12.47 -11.28 10.68
CA ARG A 106 12.27 -9.98 10.03
C ARG A 106 13.02 -8.88 10.78
N GLY A 107 13.66 -7.99 10.02
CA GLY A 107 14.42 -6.86 10.54
C GLY A 107 14.21 -5.61 9.69
N PHE A 108 14.94 -4.55 10.01
CA PHE A 108 14.89 -3.29 9.26
C PHE A 108 16.28 -2.80 8.89
N ILE A 109 16.40 -2.27 7.68
CA ILE A 109 17.61 -1.65 7.15
C ILE A 109 17.35 -0.19 6.81
N GLU A 110 18.39 0.64 6.88
CA GLU A 110 18.40 1.98 6.26
C GLU A 110 18.79 1.89 4.77
N ASN A 111 18.74 3.02 4.07
CA ASN A 111 18.99 3.12 2.62
C ASN A 111 20.41 2.75 2.16
N THR A 112 21.35 2.56 3.08
CA THR A 112 22.70 2.04 2.83
C THR A 112 22.74 0.50 2.84
N GLY A 113 21.67 -0.15 3.31
CA GLY A 113 21.61 -1.59 3.57
C GLY A 113 22.08 -1.99 4.97
N LYS A 114 22.54 -1.05 5.79
CA LYS A 114 22.90 -1.31 7.19
C LYS A 114 21.64 -1.70 7.98
N ILE A 115 21.76 -2.79 8.73
CA ILE A 115 20.73 -3.26 9.66
C ILE A 115 20.63 -2.27 10.83
N ILE A 116 19.44 -1.69 11.02
CA ILE A 116 19.10 -0.83 12.15
C ILE A 116 18.41 -1.64 13.24
N ILE A 117 17.51 -2.53 12.84
CA ILE A 117 16.79 -3.42 13.76
C ILE A 117 17.12 -4.85 13.35
N ASN A 118 17.81 -5.56 14.25
CA ASN A 118 18.23 -6.93 14.01
C ASN A 118 17.03 -7.84 13.71
N PRO A 119 17.15 -8.77 12.75
CA PRO A 119 16.08 -9.71 12.46
C PRO A 119 15.66 -10.53 13.68
N ILE A 120 14.39 -10.46 14.03
CA ILE A 120 13.76 -11.24 15.11
C ILE A 120 12.64 -12.13 14.57
N PRO A 121 12.32 -13.26 15.25
CA PRO A 121 11.12 -14.04 14.96
C PRO A 121 9.84 -13.20 15.12
N GLY A 122 8.81 -13.57 14.37
CA GLY A 122 7.51 -12.90 14.43
C GLY A 122 7.28 -11.93 13.28
N SER A 123 6.11 -11.28 13.32
CA SER A 123 5.74 -10.28 12.32
C SER A 123 6.22 -8.88 12.73
N ASN A 124 6.82 -8.19 11.78
CA ASN A 124 7.03 -6.75 11.84
C ASN A 124 6.19 -6.14 10.72
N SER A 125 5.33 -5.18 11.06
CA SER A 125 4.68 -4.33 10.06
C SER A 125 5.68 -3.33 9.49
N ASN A 126 5.27 -2.49 8.55
CA ASN A 126 6.08 -1.32 8.21
C ASN A 126 5.92 -0.24 9.29
N PHE A 127 6.87 0.70 9.34
CA PHE A 127 6.73 1.89 10.17
C PHE A 127 5.57 2.74 9.70
N SER A 128 4.77 3.20 10.65
CA SER A 128 3.72 4.19 10.45
C SER A 128 3.68 5.13 11.65
N GLU A 129 3.74 6.43 11.40
CA GLU A 129 3.85 7.46 12.42
C GLU A 129 5.02 7.24 13.38
N GLY A 130 6.15 6.77 12.84
CA GLY A 130 7.38 6.51 13.58
C GLY A 130 7.38 5.29 14.49
N LEU A 131 6.34 4.45 14.46
CA LEU A 131 6.25 3.20 15.22
C LEU A 131 5.98 2.01 14.29
N SER A 132 6.50 0.84 14.65
CA SER A 132 6.19 -0.43 13.99
C SER A 132 5.67 -1.43 15.00
N VAL A 133 4.69 -2.24 14.60
CA VAL A 133 4.22 -3.38 15.38
C VAL A 133 5.30 -4.46 15.40
N VAL A 134 5.51 -5.06 16.56
CA VAL A 134 6.35 -6.26 16.75
C VAL A 134 5.60 -7.30 17.55
N GLN A 135 5.84 -8.57 17.21
CA GLN A 135 5.32 -9.71 17.97
C GLN A 135 6.45 -10.39 18.74
N ILE A 136 6.33 -10.47 20.08
CA ILE A 136 7.37 -11.01 20.96
C ILE A 136 6.77 -12.08 21.89
N GLY A 137 7.57 -13.10 22.23
CA GLY A 137 7.22 -14.15 23.19
C GLY A 137 6.47 -15.34 22.59
N GLY A 138 6.36 -15.40 21.26
CA GLY A 138 5.78 -16.55 20.55
C GLY A 138 6.79 -17.66 20.25
N GLN A 139 6.31 -18.72 19.62
CA GLN A 139 7.10 -19.88 19.22
C GLN A 139 6.77 -20.29 17.79
N PHE A 140 7.75 -20.85 17.10
CA PHE A 140 7.51 -21.46 15.80
C PHE A 140 6.77 -22.79 15.97
N VAL A 141 5.62 -22.91 15.31
CA VAL A 141 4.78 -24.11 15.31
C VAL A 141 4.74 -24.66 13.89
N ASP A 142 5.19 -25.91 13.72
CA ASP A 142 5.04 -26.64 12.47
C ASP A 142 3.59 -27.12 12.34
N LYS A 143 2.94 -26.79 11.22
CA LYS A 143 1.56 -27.18 10.91
C LYS A 143 1.45 -28.54 10.21
N GLY A 144 2.57 -29.24 9.99
CA GLY A 144 2.60 -30.60 9.42
C GLY A 144 2.39 -30.65 7.90
N ASN A 145 2.32 -29.50 7.25
CA ASN A 145 2.12 -29.35 5.80
C ASN A 145 3.21 -28.47 5.15
N GLY A 146 4.38 -28.37 5.79
CA GLY A 146 5.48 -27.51 5.36
C GLY A 146 5.31 -26.03 5.70
N TYR A 147 4.21 -25.63 6.35
CA TYR A 147 4.01 -24.28 6.85
C TYR A 147 4.39 -24.19 8.33
N ILE A 148 5.24 -23.20 8.64
CA ILE A 148 5.62 -22.85 10.01
C ILE A 148 4.98 -21.49 10.33
N SER A 149 4.19 -21.44 11.41
CA SER A 149 3.62 -20.19 11.95
C SER A 149 4.36 -19.78 13.23
N TYR A 150 4.30 -18.49 13.59
CA TYR A 150 4.79 -18.00 14.88
C TYR A 150 3.58 -17.68 15.77
N GLU A 151 3.40 -18.43 16.86
CA GLU A 151 2.16 -18.42 17.67
C GLU A 151 2.40 -18.08 19.14
N GLY A 152 1.37 -17.55 19.80
CA GLY A 152 1.36 -17.27 21.25
C GLY A 152 2.03 -15.95 21.67
N GLY A 153 2.77 -15.28 20.79
CA GLY A 153 3.41 -13.99 21.07
C GLY A 153 2.41 -12.84 21.19
N LYS A 154 2.74 -11.84 22.00
CA LYS A 154 1.95 -10.60 22.14
C LYS A 154 2.50 -9.50 21.25
N HIS A 155 1.63 -8.57 20.85
CA HIS A 155 2.00 -7.42 20.06
C HIS A 155 2.37 -6.23 20.96
N GLY A 156 3.44 -5.54 20.59
CA GLY A 156 3.90 -4.27 21.12
C GLY A 156 4.39 -3.37 19.99
N TYR A 157 5.06 -2.27 20.33
CA TYR A 157 5.52 -1.30 19.35
C TYR A 157 6.96 -0.86 19.62
N ILE A 158 7.74 -0.75 18.56
CA ILE A 158 9.11 -0.23 18.58
C ILE A 158 9.21 1.09 17.82
N ASP A 159 10.18 1.91 18.20
CA ASP A 159 10.61 3.06 17.40
C ASP A 159 11.61 2.65 16.30
N LYS A 160 12.05 3.65 15.52
CA LYS A 160 13.00 3.47 14.42
C LYS A 160 14.40 3.00 14.85
N THR A 161 14.72 3.07 16.14
CA THR A 161 15.98 2.55 16.70
C THR A 161 15.86 1.09 17.14
N GLY A 162 14.64 0.53 17.12
CA GLY A 162 14.34 -0.80 17.65
C GLY A 162 14.01 -0.82 19.14
N LYS A 163 13.93 0.35 19.78
CA LYS A 163 13.57 0.44 21.20
C LYS A 163 12.07 0.18 21.35
N ILE A 164 11.71 -0.68 22.30
CA ILE A 164 10.32 -0.90 22.69
C ILE A 164 9.75 0.39 23.32
N ILE A 165 8.69 0.91 22.72
CA ILE A 165 7.93 2.08 23.18
C ILE A 165 6.67 1.63 23.92
N ILE A 166 6.03 0.58 23.43
CA ILE A 166 4.86 -0.03 24.06
C ILE A 166 5.16 -1.51 24.23
N GLU A 167 5.23 -1.95 25.49
CA GLU A 167 5.53 -3.34 25.82
C GLU A 167 4.55 -4.31 25.16
N PRO A 168 5.03 -5.47 24.66
CA PRO A 168 4.18 -6.50 24.09
C PRO A 168 3.15 -7.00 25.09
N LYS A 169 1.88 -6.65 24.87
CA LYS A 169 0.77 -7.03 25.77
C LYS A 169 -0.56 -7.27 25.07
N PHE A 170 -0.67 -6.92 23.79
CA PHE A 170 -1.92 -7.04 23.03
C PHE A 170 -1.98 -8.39 22.30
N ASP A 171 -3.18 -8.92 22.11
CA ASP A 171 -3.39 -10.14 21.32
C ASP A 171 -3.09 -9.88 19.85
N TYR A 172 -3.55 -8.73 19.35
CA TYR A 172 -3.24 -8.19 18.03
C TYR A 172 -3.14 -6.67 18.09
N ALA A 173 -2.50 -6.10 17.08
CA ALA A 173 -2.26 -4.66 16.95
C ALA A 173 -2.11 -4.30 15.48
N TRP A 174 -2.78 -3.24 15.06
CA TRP A 174 -2.60 -2.60 13.75
C TRP A 174 -1.57 -1.48 13.82
N ASN A 175 -1.15 -0.98 12.66
CA ASN A 175 -0.30 0.21 12.59
C ASN A 175 -1.03 1.44 13.14
N PHE A 176 -0.26 2.42 13.63
CA PHE A 176 -0.80 3.73 13.96
C PHE A 176 -1.28 4.42 12.68
N SER A 177 -2.45 5.05 12.77
CA SER A 177 -2.98 5.94 11.75
C SER A 177 -3.76 7.06 12.42
N GLU A 178 -3.45 8.28 12.00
CA GLU A 178 -3.94 9.52 12.57
C GLU A 178 -3.83 9.62 14.11
N GLY A 179 -2.73 9.11 14.66
CA GLY A 179 -2.40 9.16 16.09
C GLY A 179 -2.98 8.04 16.96
N LEU A 180 -3.77 7.12 16.40
CA LEU A 180 -4.34 5.98 17.13
C LEU A 180 -4.02 4.65 16.44
N ALA A 181 -3.92 3.58 17.22
CA ALA A 181 -3.82 2.22 16.69
C ALA A 181 -4.91 1.32 17.28
N ALA A 182 -5.54 0.52 16.43
CA ALA A 182 -6.48 -0.50 16.87
C ALA A 182 -5.71 -1.68 17.48
N VAL A 183 -6.13 -2.11 18.66
CA VAL A 183 -5.53 -3.24 19.38
C VAL A 183 -6.61 -4.19 19.89
N LYS A 184 -6.28 -5.47 19.90
CA LYS A 184 -7.16 -6.54 20.39
C LYS A 184 -6.73 -6.99 21.78
N ILE A 185 -7.69 -7.02 22.70
CA ILE A 185 -7.51 -7.45 24.10
C ILE A 185 -8.72 -8.31 24.47
N ASN A 186 -8.48 -9.56 24.90
CA ASN A 186 -9.53 -10.48 25.34
C ASN A 186 -10.67 -10.60 24.32
N ASP A 187 -10.31 -10.83 23.07
CA ASP A 187 -11.22 -10.97 21.93
C ASP A 187 -12.02 -9.74 21.48
N LYS A 188 -11.77 -8.56 22.07
CA LYS A 188 -12.40 -7.30 21.64
C LYS A 188 -11.37 -6.29 21.15
N TRP A 189 -11.78 -5.50 20.18
CA TRP A 189 -10.96 -4.40 19.66
C TRP A 189 -11.29 -3.08 20.35
N GLY A 190 -10.23 -2.34 20.65
CA GLY A 190 -10.23 -0.96 21.13
C GLY A 190 -9.11 -0.17 20.46
N TYR A 191 -8.83 1.03 20.96
CA TYR A 191 -7.80 1.89 20.38
C TYR A 191 -6.89 2.47 21.45
N ILE A 192 -5.61 2.55 21.13
CA ILE A 192 -4.57 3.15 21.97
C ILE A 192 -3.96 4.38 21.31
N ASP A 193 -3.42 5.28 22.13
CA ASP A 193 -2.51 6.34 21.69
C ASP A 193 -1.06 5.82 21.52
N ARG A 194 -0.18 6.71 21.06
CA ARG A 194 1.25 6.43 20.83
C ARG A 194 2.06 6.16 22.11
N LEU A 195 1.47 6.35 23.29
CA LEU A 195 2.04 6.00 24.59
C LEU A 195 1.50 4.65 25.09
N GLY A 196 0.63 3.99 24.32
CA GLY A 196 0.03 2.71 24.68
C GLY A 196 -1.10 2.81 25.71
N LYS A 197 -1.63 4.02 25.92
CA LYS A 197 -2.82 4.25 26.76
C LYS A 197 -4.08 3.97 25.95
N ILE A 198 -5.02 3.27 26.56
CA ILE A 198 -6.34 3.01 25.98
C ILE A 198 -7.10 4.36 25.86
N VAL A 199 -7.50 4.69 24.63
CA VAL A 199 -8.31 5.87 24.29
C VAL A 199 -9.76 5.45 24.06
N ILE A 200 -9.98 4.27 23.46
CA ILE A 200 -11.30 3.69 23.27
C ILE A 200 -11.23 2.26 23.82
N GLU A 201 -12.04 1.99 24.85
CA GLU A 201 -12.07 0.68 25.50
C GLU A 201 -12.38 -0.47 24.53
N PRO A 202 -11.71 -1.63 24.68
CA PRO A 202 -12.00 -2.82 23.88
C PRO A 202 -13.47 -3.24 24.01
N LYS A 203 -14.23 -3.12 22.92
CA LYS A 203 -15.66 -3.48 22.90
C LYS A 203 -16.18 -3.90 21.52
N PHE A 204 -15.42 -3.67 20.46
CA PHE A 204 -15.81 -4.00 19.10
C PHE A 204 -15.42 -5.43 18.74
N ASP A 205 -16.20 -6.06 17.85
CA ASP A 205 -15.91 -7.41 17.34
C ASP A 205 -14.75 -7.38 16.34
N ASP A 206 -14.66 -6.31 15.56
CA ASP A 206 -13.55 -5.99 14.67
C ASP A 206 -13.33 -4.47 14.59
N ALA A 207 -12.12 -4.06 14.21
CA ALA A 207 -11.75 -2.66 14.09
C ALA A 207 -10.63 -2.47 13.05
N ASP A 208 -10.81 -1.46 12.21
CA ASP A 208 -9.79 -1.00 11.26
C ASP A 208 -9.10 0.28 11.77
N PHE A 209 -8.05 0.71 11.10
CA PHE A 209 -7.35 1.95 11.42
C PHE A 209 -8.17 3.19 11.05
N PHE A 210 -7.84 4.32 11.71
CA PHE A 210 -8.47 5.60 11.39
C PHE A 210 -8.06 6.08 10.00
N SER A 211 -9.03 6.60 9.25
CA SER A 211 -8.84 7.28 7.97
C SER A 211 -9.86 8.41 7.85
N GLU A 212 -9.39 9.60 7.49
CA GLU A 212 -10.17 10.84 7.38
C GLU A 212 -10.97 11.19 8.64
N GLY A 213 -10.41 10.88 9.81
CA GLY A 213 -11.01 11.14 11.12
C GLY A 213 -12.01 10.09 11.62
N LEU A 214 -12.29 9.04 10.84
CA LEU A 214 -13.22 7.97 11.18
C LEU A 214 -12.54 6.60 11.13
N ALA A 215 -13.02 5.65 11.94
CA ALA A 215 -12.61 4.26 11.85
C ALA A 215 -13.82 3.35 11.65
N LEU A 216 -13.65 2.35 10.79
CA LEU A 216 -14.61 1.28 10.57
C LEU A 216 -14.53 0.29 11.73
N VAL A 217 -15.66 -0.02 12.35
CA VAL A 217 -15.74 -0.99 13.45
C VAL A 217 -16.95 -1.91 13.29
N GLU A 218 -16.82 -3.14 13.76
CA GLU A 218 -17.87 -4.15 13.74
C GLU A 218 -18.50 -4.32 15.13
N VAL A 219 -19.83 -4.38 15.16
CA VAL A 219 -20.63 -4.73 16.34
C VAL A 219 -21.77 -5.62 15.90
N ASN A 220 -21.86 -6.83 16.46
CA ASN A 220 -22.90 -7.82 16.15
C ASN A 220 -23.03 -8.08 14.64
N TYR A 221 -21.90 -8.36 13.98
CA TYR A 221 -21.82 -8.65 12.54
C TYR A 221 -22.14 -7.49 11.58
N LEU A 222 -22.35 -6.28 12.12
CA LEU A 222 -22.63 -5.09 11.32
C LEU A 222 -21.54 -4.05 11.50
N TYR A 223 -21.23 -3.35 10.42
CA TYR A 223 -20.21 -2.33 10.36
C TYR A 223 -20.81 -0.93 10.48
N GLY A 224 -20.12 -0.09 11.25
CA GLY A 224 -20.38 1.34 11.40
C GLY A 224 -19.08 2.12 11.54
N TYR A 225 -19.20 3.44 11.70
CA TYR A 225 -18.05 4.34 11.74
C TYR A 225 -18.04 5.16 13.03
N ILE A 226 -16.91 5.16 13.71
CA ILE A 226 -16.66 5.93 14.94
C ILE A 226 -15.66 7.05 14.71
N ASN A 227 -15.77 8.12 15.50
CA ASN A 227 -14.73 9.13 15.60
C ASN A 227 -13.64 8.72 16.61
N LYS A 228 -12.59 9.55 16.76
CA LYS A 228 -11.47 9.34 17.69
C LYS A 228 -11.84 9.33 19.18
N LYS A 229 -13.07 9.69 19.53
CA LYS A 229 -13.62 9.58 20.89
C LYS A 229 -14.42 8.28 21.10
N GLY A 230 -14.48 7.41 20.09
CA GLY A 230 -15.25 6.16 20.13
C GLY A 230 -16.77 6.36 20.01
N VAL A 231 -17.21 7.53 19.54
CA VAL A 231 -18.62 7.84 19.30
C VAL A 231 -18.98 7.50 17.86
N PHE A 232 -20.06 6.73 17.66
CA PHE A 232 -20.58 6.44 16.33
C PHE A 232 -21.06 7.71 15.63
N ILE A 233 -20.46 7.99 14.48
CA ILE A 233 -20.96 8.98 13.51
C ILE A 233 -21.96 8.31 12.59
N ILE A 234 -21.68 7.07 12.19
CA ILE A 234 -22.60 6.23 11.42
C ILE A 234 -22.79 4.94 12.20
N LYS A 235 -24.03 4.68 12.66
CA LYS A 235 -24.34 3.49 13.46
C LYS A 235 -24.13 2.21 12.66
N PRO A 236 -23.80 1.08 13.32
CA PRO A 236 -23.66 -0.21 12.66
C PRO A 236 -24.93 -0.59 11.90
N LYS A 237 -24.80 -0.78 10.59
CA LYS A 237 -25.90 -1.19 9.70
C LYS A 237 -25.44 -1.79 8.37
N TYR A 238 -24.15 -1.72 8.06
CA TYR A 238 -23.62 -2.23 6.80
C TYR A 238 -23.06 -3.63 6.98
N GLU A 239 -23.08 -4.41 5.90
CA GLU A 239 -22.51 -5.76 5.90
C GLU A 239 -20.98 -5.75 5.75
N ARG A 240 -20.39 -6.94 5.80
CA ARG A 240 -18.98 -7.18 5.49
C ARG A 240 -18.61 -6.64 4.10
N GLN A 241 -17.32 -6.44 3.86
CA GLN A 241 -16.76 -5.82 2.63
C GLN A 241 -17.01 -4.32 2.51
N THR A 242 -17.48 -3.69 3.59
CA THR A 242 -17.44 -2.25 3.78
C THR A 242 -15.99 -1.79 3.98
N SER A 243 -15.65 -0.63 3.42
CA SER A 243 -14.30 -0.07 3.40
C SER A 243 -14.15 1.13 4.33
N ARG A 244 -12.89 1.55 4.56
CA ARG A 244 -12.58 2.81 5.23
C ARG A 244 -12.94 3.99 4.33
N PHE A 245 -12.93 5.20 4.90
CA PHE A 245 -13.02 6.39 4.07
C PHE A 245 -11.72 6.60 3.31
N SER A 246 -11.85 6.85 2.01
CA SER A 246 -10.79 7.34 1.14
C SER A 246 -11.37 8.45 0.29
N GLU A 247 -10.68 9.58 0.26
CA GLU A 247 -11.01 10.68 -0.61
C GLU A 247 -12.42 11.29 -0.38
N GLY A 248 -12.89 11.23 0.87
CA GLY A 248 -14.19 11.72 1.33
C GLY A 248 -15.34 10.72 1.23
N LEU A 249 -15.12 9.54 0.65
CA LEU A 249 -16.16 8.53 0.41
C LEU A 249 -15.74 7.16 0.94
N ALA A 250 -16.71 6.34 1.33
CA ALA A 250 -16.49 4.95 1.67
C ALA A 250 -17.43 4.05 0.87
N LYS A 251 -16.88 2.99 0.28
CA LYS A 251 -17.67 1.89 -0.29
C LYS A 251 -18.33 1.13 0.85
N VAL A 252 -19.64 0.94 0.76
CA VAL A 252 -20.41 0.15 1.72
C VAL A 252 -21.28 -0.87 1.01
N LYS A 253 -21.48 -2.03 1.65
CA LYS A 253 -22.37 -3.08 1.16
C LYS A 253 -23.74 -2.96 1.83
N PHE A 254 -24.79 -2.93 1.02
CA PHE A 254 -26.18 -2.83 1.45
C PHE A 254 -26.87 -4.20 1.41
N ASP A 255 -28.00 -4.33 2.12
CA ASP A 255 -28.77 -5.57 2.28
C ASP A 255 -29.27 -6.21 0.96
N ASN A 256 -29.21 -5.50 -0.15
CA ASN A 256 -29.56 -6.01 -1.49
C ASN A 256 -28.38 -6.65 -2.24
N ASP A 257 -27.29 -6.95 -1.52
CA ASP A 257 -26.02 -7.43 -2.08
C ASP A 257 -25.37 -6.47 -3.11
N LYS A 258 -25.73 -5.18 -3.08
CA LYS A 258 -25.13 -4.15 -3.93
C LYS A 258 -24.26 -3.20 -3.12
N PHE A 259 -23.26 -2.66 -3.82
CA PHE A 259 -22.37 -1.64 -3.30
C PHE A 259 -22.84 -0.25 -3.73
N GLY A 260 -22.68 0.69 -2.82
CA GLY A 260 -22.80 2.12 -3.05
C GLY A 260 -21.72 2.86 -2.25
N PHE A 261 -21.76 4.19 -2.31
CA PHE A 261 -20.80 5.03 -1.58
C PHE A 261 -21.51 6.03 -0.70
N ILE A 262 -20.97 6.22 0.49
CA ILE A 262 -21.44 7.23 1.44
C ILE A 262 -20.37 8.27 1.73
N ASP A 263 -20.81 9.47 2.11
CA ASP A 263 -19.93 10.47 2.69
C ASP A 263 -19.66 10.21 4.20
N ARG A 264 -18.77 11.01 4.79
CA ARG A 264 -18.38 10.91 6.21
C ARG A 264 -19.50 11.18 7.22
N THR A 265 -20.65 11.68 6.77
CA THR A 265 -21.85 11.88 7.60
C THR A 265 -22.85 10.74 7.45
N GLY A 266 -22.63 9.83 6.48
CA GLY A 266 -23.48 8.70 6.18
C GLY A 266 -24.52 8.95 5.09
N ASN A 267 -24.45 10.09 4.38
CA ASN A 267 -25.33 10.34 3.24
C ASN A 267 -24.88 9.47 2.07
N ILE A 268 -25.85 8.89 1.36
CA ILE A 268 -25.59 8.14 0.13
C ILE A 268 -25.22 9.14 -0.97
N ILE A 269 -24.04 8.96 -1.56
CA ILE A 269 -23.54 9.76 -2.69
C ILE A 269 -23.68 8.97 -4.00
N ILE A 270 -23.46 7.65 -3.93
CA ILE A 270 -23.68 6.74 -5.05
C ILE A 270 -24.63 5.64 -4.56
N GLU A 271 -25.81 5.60 -5.16
CA GLU A 271 -26.86 4.62 -4.85
C GLU A 271 -26.36 3.17 -5.00
N PRO A 272 -26.89 2.23 -4.18
CA PRO A 272 -26.45 0.83 -4.17
C PRO A 272 -26.91 0.06 -5.40
N LYS A 273 -26.17 0.21 -6.50
CA LYS A 273 -26.43 -0.42 -7.79
C LYS A 273 -25.26 -1.26 -8.33
N LEU A 274 -24.09 -1.17 -7.69
CA LEU A 274 -22.86 -1.82 -8.15
C LEU A 274 -22.78 -3.26 -7.63
N THR A 275 -22.26 -4.18 -8.42
CA THR A 275 -21.91 -5.54 -7.97
C THR A 275 -20.53 -5.59 -7.31
N TRP A 276 -19.66 -4.64 -7.64
CA TRP A 276 -18.36 -4.47 -7.01
C TRP A 276 -17.90 -3.02 -7.10
N ALA A 277 -17.09 -2.60 -6.13
CA ALA A 277 -16.33 -1.37 -6.21
C ALA A 277 -15.03 -1.49 -5.41
N GLU A 278 -14.04 -0.66 -5.74
CA GLU A 278 -12.89 -0.39 -4.89
C GLU A 278 -12.97 1.02 -4.28
N ASP A 279 -12.00 1.35 -3.44
CA ASP A 279 -11.94 2.64 -2.77
C ASP A 279 -11.59 3.74 -3.79
N PHE A 280 -11.93 5.00 -3.49
CA PHE A 280 -11.56 6.11 -4.36
C PHE A 280 -10.06 6.42 -4.23
N SER A 281 -9.40 6.58 -5.39
CA SER A 281 -8.03 7.07 -5.51
C SER A 281 -7.88 7.93 -6.77
N GLU A 282 -7.28 9.10 -6.61
CA GLU A 282 -7.16 10.16 -7.62
C GLU A 282 -8.49 10.55 -8.28
N GLY A 283 -9.56 10.58 -7.50
CA GLY A 283 -10.90 10.97 -7.96
C GLY A 283 -11.69 9.88 -8.68
N LEU A 284 -11.12 8.68 -8.85
CA LEU A 284 -11.76 7.55 -9.53
C LEU A 284 -11.81 6.31 -8.63
N ALA A 285 -12.83 5.49 -8.80
CA ALA A 285 -12.94 4.17 -8.16
C ALA A 285 -13.19 3.10 -9.23
N VAL A 286 -12.57 1.94 -9.05
CA VAL A 286 -12.88 0.76 -9.84
C VAL A 286 -14.33 0.35 -9.57
N TYR A 287 -15.10 -0.04 -10.60
CA TYR A 287 -16.46 -0.55 -10.42
C TYR A 287 -16.78 -1.74 -11.34
N ALA A 288 -17.78 -2.51 -10.92
CA ALA A 288 -18.54 -3.43 -11.77
C ALA A 288 -20.05 -3.25 -11.50
N SER A 289 -20.86 -3.25 -12.57
CA SER A 289 -22.32 -3.05 -12.47
C SER A 289 -23.16 -4.33 -12.63
N ASP A 290 -22.64 -5.32 -13.35
CA ASP A 290 -23.26 -6.62 -13.56
C ASP A 290 -22.16 -7.69 -13.59
N ILE A 291 -22.40 -8.80 -12.88
CA ILE A 291 -21.50 -9.95 -12.83
C ILE A 291 -21.60 -10.81 -14.10
N ASN A 292 -22.70 -10.68 -14.85
CA ASN A 292 -22.97 -11.44 -16.07
C ASN A 292 -22.46 -10.75 -17.34
N VAL A 293 -22.04 -9.48 -17.26
CA VAL A 293 -21.33 -8.84 -18.37
C VAL A 293 -19.96 -9.50 -18.49
N ALA A 294 -19.77 -10.23 -19.60
CA ALA A 294 -18.50 -10.86 -19.92
C ALA A 294 -17.40 -9.80 -19.97
N ASN A 295 -16.46 -9.91 -19.03
CA ASN A 295 -15.34 -9.00 -18.81
C ASN A 295 -15.71 -7.60 -18.28
N GLY A 296 -15.77 -7.49 -16.95
CA GLY A 296 -14.71 -6.73 -16.32
C GLY A 296 -15.09 -5.49 -15.52
N TYR A 297 -14.05 -4.81 -15.07
CA TYR A 297 -14.05 -3.61 -14.29
C TYR A 297 -13.93 -2.37 -15.18
N GLY A 298 -14.53 -1.27 -14.74
CA GLY A 298 -14.36 0.07 -15.29
C GLY A 298 -14.02 1.08 -14.18
N TYR A 299 -14.16 2.38 -14.46
CA TYR A 299 -13.94 3.43 -13.47
C TYR A 299 -15.09 4.43 -13.42
N ILE A 300 -15.50 4.79 -12.20
CA ILE A 300 -16.48 5.85 -11.91
C ILE A 300 -15.84 7.02 -11.18
N SER A 301 -16.39 8.21 -11.37
CA SER A 301 -16.06 9.40 -10.59
C SER A 301 -16.82 9.46 -9.26
N LYS A 302 -16.42 10.39 -8.38
CA LYS A 302 -17.05 10.60 -7.05
C LYS A 302 -18.54 10.94 -7.07
N ASP A 303 -19.05 11.45 -8.17
CA ASP A 303 -20.48 11.70 -8.39
C ASP A 303 -21.21 10.51 -9.05
N GLY A 304 -20.53 9.36 -9.19
CA GLY A 304 -21.11 8.12 -9.69
C GLY A 304 -21.26 8.03 -11.21
N LYS A 305 -20.66 8.95 -11.97
CA LYS A 305 -20.64 8.90 -13.44
C LYS A 305 -19.56 7.92 -13.91
N VAL A 306 -19.88 7.15 -14.94
CA VAL A 306 -18.89 6.29 -15.62
C VAL A 306 -17.90 7.18 -16.37
N VAL A 307 -16.61 6.98 -16.09
CA VAL A 307 -15.50 7.68 -16.76
C VAL A 307 -14.81 6.75 -17.75
N ILE A 308 -14.67 5.48 -17.39
CA ILE A 308 -14.12 4.43 -18.24
C ILE A 308 -15.06 3.24 -18.18
N GLU A 309 -15.65 2.88 -19.32
CA GLU A 309 -16.56 1.74 -19.43
C GLU A 309 -15.87 0.42 -19.04
N GLN A 310 -16.67 -0.53 -18.52
CA GLN A 310 -16.20 -1.87 -18.16
C GLN A 310 -15.57 -2.57 -19.36
N GLN A 311 -14.26 -2.84 -19.27
CA GLN A 311 -13.49 -3.46 -20.36
C GLN A 311 -12.23 -4.22 -19.89
N PHE A 312 -11.99 -4.31 -18.57
CA PHE A 312 -10.78 -4.92 -18.02
C PHE A 312 -11.10 -6.13 -17.13
N GLU A 313 -10.43 -7.26 -17.31
CA GLU A 313 -10.61 -8.42 -16.42
C GLU A 313 -10.08 -8.18 -14.99
N SER A 314 -9.20 -7.21 -14.82
CA SER A 314 -8.74 -6.71 -13.52
C SER A 314 -8.32 -5.25 -13.67
N ALA A 315 -8.59 -4.45 -12.65
CA ALA A 315 -8.26 -3.05 -12.59
C ALA A 315 -7.78 -2.73 -11.18
N GLY A 316 -6.65 -2.03 -11.07
CA GLY A 316 -6.16 -1.46 -9.82
C GLY A 316 -6.51 0.03 -9.72
N ASP A 317 -6.27 0.57 -8.53
CA ASP A 317 -6.47 1.99 -8.25
C ASP A 317 -5.51 2.86 -9.08
N PHE A 318 -5.91 4.11 -9.30
CA PHE A 318 -5.00 5.11 -9.86
C PHE A 318 -3.97 5.51 -8.82
N ASN A 319 -2.71 5.51 -9.23
CA ASN A 319 -1.58 6.00 -8.44
C ASN A 319 -0.63 6.78 -9.37
N ASN A 320 -0.30 8.00 -8.97
CA ASN A 320 0.47 8.95 -9.75
C ASN A 320 0.01 9.09 -11.21
N GLY A 321 -1.31 9.06 -11.44
CA GLY A 321 -1.97 9.24 -12.74
C GLY A 321 -2.05 8.03 -13.64
N LEU A 322 -1.55 6.86 -13.22
CA LEU A 322 -1.69 5.60 -13.96
C LEU A 322 -2.45 4.56 -13.13
N ALA A 323 -3.21 3.71 -13.80
CA ALA A 323 -3.81 2.52 -13.21
C ALA A 323 -3.36 1.27 -13.95
N LYS A 324 -3.05 0.21 -13.19
CA LYS A 324 -2.67 -1.09 -13.73
C LYS A 324 -3.93 -1.87 -14.08
N VAL A 325 -4.01 -2.39 -15.30
CA VAL A 325 -5.19 -3.11 -15.81
C VAL A 325 -4.80 -4.40 -16.52
N ARG A 326 -5.71 -5.37 -16.57
CA ARG A 326 -5.49 -6.67 -17.22
C ARG A 326 -6.55 -6.94 -18.30
N ILE A 327 -6.08 -7.43 -19.45
CA ILE A 327 -6.91 -7.95 -20.54
C ILE A 327 -6.35 -9.32 -20.95
N GLY A 328 -7.13 -10.40 -20.80
CA GLY A 328 -6.63 -11.76 -20.90
C GLY A 328 -5.56 -12.04 -19.85
N ASP A 329 -4.47 -12.70 -20.26
CA ASP A 329 -3.31 -12.98 -19.41
C ASP A 329 -2.30 -11.82 -19.34
N ARG A 330 -2.64 -10.64 -19.87
CA ARG A 330 -1.68 -9.54 -20.10
C ARG A 330 -1.99 -8.30 -19.27
N TRP A 331 -0.95 -7.71 -18.70
CA TRP A 331 -1.04 -6.50 -17.87
C TRP A 331 -0.53 -5.27 -18.61
N GLY A 332 -1.23 -4.15 -18.44
CA GLY A 332 -0.87 -2.85 -19.00
C GLY A 332 -1.16 -1.71 -18.04
N TYR A 333 -0.89 -0.48 -18.49
CA TYR A 333 -1.19 0.74 -17.76
C TYR A 333 -2.04 1.68 -18.60
N ILE A 334 -3.06 2.26 -17.97
CA ILE A 334 -3.91 3.30 -18.55
C ILE A 334 -3.76 4.62 -17.78
N ASN A 335 -4.06 5.73 -18.44
CA ASN A 335 -4.28 7.00 -17.76
C ASN A 335 -5.75 7.16 -17.32
N ASN A 336 -6.06 8.27 -16.63
CA ASN A 336 -7.39 8.60 -16.12
C ASN A 336 -8.48 8.82 -17.20
N LYS A 337 -8.14 8.74 -18.48
CA LYS A 337 -9.08 8.75 -19.62
C LYS A 337 -9.27 7.37 -20.25
N GLY A 338 -8.71 6.33 -19.65
CA GLY A 338 -8.75 4.95 -20.16
C GLY A 338 -7.79 4.67 -21.32
N LYS A 339 -6.93 5.63 -21.69
CA LYS A 339 -5.96 5.42 -22.78
C LYS A 339 -4.77 4.63 -22.26
N PHE A 340 -4.40 3.57 -22.98
CA PHE A 340 -3.16 2.83 -22.71
C PHE A 340 -1.93 3.73 -22.84
N ILE A 341 -1.17 3.77 -21.76
CA ILE A 341 0.18 4.33 -21.66
C ILE A 341 1.21 3.21 -21.87
N PHE A 342 0.89 2.00 -21.42
CA PHE A 342 1.64 0.80 -21.72
C PHE A 342 0.67 -0.32 -22.09
N ASN A 343 0.82 -0.87 -23.30
CA ASN A 343 -0.10 -1.89 -23.82
C ASN A 343 0.02 -3.20 -23.03
N PRO A 344 -1.07 -3.98 -22.90
CA PRO A 344 -1.02 -5.26 -22.23
C PRO A 344 0.04 -6.21 -22.82
N SER A 345 1.00 -6.62 -21.98
CA SER A 345 2.03 -7.61 -22.32
C SER A 345 1.98 -8.81 -21.37
N LYS A 346 2.51 -9.95 -21.84
CA LYS A 346 2.63 -11.19 -21.05
C LYS A 346 3.78 -11.11 -20.06
#